data_AF-A0A2Z6AB35-F1
#
_entry.id   AF-A0A2Z6AB35-F1
#
_cell.length_a   1.000
_cell.length_b   1.000
_cell.length_c   1.000
_cell.angle_alpha   90.00
_cell.angle_beta   90.00
_cell.angle_gamma   90.00
#
_symmetry.space_group_name_H-M   'P 1'
#
loop_
_entity.id
_entity.type
_entity.pdbx_description
1 polymer ?
#
loop_
_entity_poly.entity_id
_entity_poly.type
_entity_poly.pdbx_seq_one_letter_code
_entity_poly.pdbx_strand_id
1 'polypeptide(L)'
;MPARRAPAWTSQEIAILRDVYPAEGINGAADALPDRSWHAIAVMASRLAIRSPVQTDAPKSALNGAELEEAIRLREQLGWSFARIGAQFGVSESAAGNAVLIALCPRKGYVPAQRDAKGRLTQEGLERLRLMLRQGLKAIDIQLQLGLSASRIAEERRRYRADLKARGKAPLPQPGNGLVYSGARLAKSMKAQVEDLLMQGFGAKIVTKRTGVSNTSVGRIRNRLVKRLRRKGEMLPGCDLYGRRVGAAKTSTHYIPPESVAALRARILAGEPVSRAAADLGIGGSSAFKIRDTLAAELQAQGRALPKPIRLGRGKQARDLAASARWLPDGQIHRFRQLQIEHGYAAAKQMILDEIAAAKAEQVAQANRKLTFEEQLAAVRAGKASLTNTFKPSRVVPDVTLGGVATGML
;
A
#
# COMPACT_ATOMS: atom_id res chain seq x y z
N MET A 1 25.81 12.13 -5.45
CA MET A 1 26.49 13.40 -5.74
C MET A 1 25.67 14.53 -5.16
N PRO A 2 26.18 15.33 -4.20
CA PRO A 2 25.51 16.56 -3.80
C PRO A 2 25.41 17.49 -5.02
N ALA A 3 24.25 18.11 -5.23
CA ALA A 3 24.08 19.07 -6.32
C ALA A 3 25.15 20.16 -6.19
N ARG A 4 25.93 20.42 -7.27
CA ARG A 4 26.87 21.54 -7.30
C ARG A 4 26.07 22.80 -6.94
N ARG A 5 26.51 23.53 -5.90
CA ARG A 5 25.88 24.80 -5.53
C ARG A 5 26.00 25.75 -6.72
N ALA A 6 24.90 26.40 -7.08
CA ALA A 6 24.93 27.42 -8.11
C ALA A 6 25.92 28.53 -7.70
N PRO A 7 26.71 29.07 -8.65
CA PRO A 7 27.66 30.14 -8.36
C PRO A 7 26.93 31.35 -7.76
N ALA A 8 27.60 32.06 -6.85
CA ALA A 8 27.08 33.29 -6.27
C ALA A 8 26.86 34.35 -7.36
N TRP A 9 25.89 35.25 -7.18
CA TRP A 9 25.64 36.37 -8.09
C TRP A 9 26.72 37.44 -7.89
N THR A 10 27.36 37.87 -8.97
CA THR A 10 28.33 38.97 -8.95
C THR A 10 27.62 40.32 -9.01
N SER A 11 28.29 41.38 -8.57
CA SER A 11 27.77 42.75 -8.66
C SER A 11 27.50 43.16 -10.11
N GLN A 12 28.32 42.68 -11.06
CA GLN A 12 28.16 42.94 -12.49
C GLN A 12 26.91 42.28 -13.06
N GLU A 13 26.67 41.00 -12.73
CA GLU A 13 25.45 40.31 -13.15
C GLU A 13 24.19 40.96 -12.57
N ILE A 14 24.27 41.48 -11.34
CA ILE A 14 23.17 42.22 -10.69
C ILE A 14 22.91 43.56 -11.39
N ALA A 15 23.96 44.28 -11.80
CA ALA A 15 23.82 45.51 -12.58
C ALA A 15 23.15 45.23 -13.93
N ILE A 16 23.66 44.25 -14.69
CA ILE A 16 23.05 43.83 -15.96
C ILE A 16 21.57 43.45 -15.77
N LEU A 17 21.25 42.70 -14.71
CA LEU A 17 19.88 42.31 -14.42
C LEU A 17 18.98 43.52 -14.08
N ARG A 18 19.50 44.56 -13.43
CA ARG A 18 18.74 45.79 -13.13
C ARG A 18 18.45 46.62 -14.37
N ASP A 19 19.38 46.63 -15.32
CA ASP A 19 19.26 47.46 -16.51
C ASP A 19 18.40 46.78 -17.58
N VAL A 20 18.64 45.49 -17.85
CA VAL A 20 18.02 44.77 -18.97
C VAL A 20 16.63 44.22 -18.63
N TYR A 21 16.45 43.68 -17.42
CA TYR A 21 15.21 42.98 -17.05
C TYR A 21 13.95 43.88 -17.10
N PRO A 22 13.96 45.15 -16.67
CA PRO A 22 12.79 46.01 -16.76
C PRO A 22 12.30 46.24 -18.19
N ALA A 23 13.20 46.35 -19.16
CA ALA A 23 12.85 46.65 -20.55
C ALA A 23 12.53 45.38 -21.35
N GLU A 24 13.37 44.35 -21.25
CA GLU A 24 13.33 43.18 -22.15
C GLU A 24 12.82 41.90 -21.46
N GLY A 25 12.64 41.95 -20.14
CA GLY A 25 12.13 40.83 -19.35
C GLY A 25 13.12 39.67 -19.26
N ILE A 26 12.57 38.46 -19.10
CA ILE A 26 13.39 37.25 -18.85
C ILE A 26 14.21 36.82 -20.06
N ASN A 27 13.74 37.09 -21.28
CA ASN A 27 14.42 36.67 -22.50
C ASN A 27 15.67 37.52 -22.72
N GLY A 28 15.55 38.86 -22.75
CA GLY A 28 16.70 39.74 -22.88
C GLY A 28 17.71 39.58 -21.72
N ALA A 29 17.22 39.37 -20.50
CA ALA A 29 18.11 39.08 -19.37
C ALA A 29 18.84 37.72 -19.51
N ALA A 30 18.24 36.73 -20.19
CA ALA A 30 18.89 35.45 -20.45
C ALA A 30 19.94 35.56 -21.58
N ASP A 31 19.67 36.40 -22.59
CA ASP A 31 20.63 36.69 -23.65
C ASP A 31 21.84 37.45 -23.10
N ALA A 32 21.62 38.38 -22.17
CA ALA A 32 22.68 39.12 -21.48
C ALA A 32 23.43 38.31 -20.40
N LEU A 33 22.86 37.22 -19.91
CA LEU A 33 23.43 36.36 -18.86
C LEU A 33 23.36 34.86 -19.26
N PRO A 34 24.12 34.43 -20.28
CA PRO A 34 24.01 33.09 -20.86
C PRO A 34 24.37 31.96 -19.87
N ASP A 35 25.23 32.25 -18.88
CA ASP A 35 25.61 31.30 -17.84
C ASP A 35 24.54 31.10 -16.76
N ARG A 36 23.47 31.91 -16.79
CA ARG A 36 22.38 31.85 -15.82
C ARG A 36 21.13 31.25 -16.44
N SER A 37 20.67 30.15 -15.84
CA SER A 37 19.35 29.59 -16.19
C SER A 37 18.22 30.60 -15.97
N TRP A 38 17.16 30.51 -16.77
CA TRP A 38 15.96 31.34 -16.64
C TRP A 38 15.39 31.36 -15.21
N HIS A 39 15.40 30.20 -14.54
CA HIS A 39 14.93 30.10 -13.16
C HIS A 39 15.77 30.95 -12.19
N ALA A 40 17.11 30.92 -12.33
CA ALA A 40 18.00 31.70 -11.49
C ALA A 40 17.76 33.21 -11.68
N ILE A 41 17.63 33.64 -12.93
CA ILE A 41 17.33 35.04 -13.31
C ILE A 41 16.00 35.48 -12.67
N ALA A 42 14.92 34.70 -12.84
CA ALA A 42 13.61 35.01 -12.29
C ALA A 42 13.59 35.09 -10.76
N VAL A 43 14.31 34.17 -10.08
CA VAL A 43 14.44 34.18 -8.61
C VAL A 43 15.21 35.40 -8.14
N MET A 44 16.30 35.78 -8.82
CA MET A 44 17.09 36.94 -8.45
C MET A 44 16.34 38.25 -8.70
N ALA A 45 15.66 38.39 -9.85
CA ALA A 45 14.81 39.54 -10.14
C ALA A 45 13.70 39.70 -9.08
N SER A 46 13.06 38.60 -8.67
CA SER A 46 12.07 38.63 -7.59
C SER A 46 12.68 39.02 -6.24
N ARG A 47 13.91 38.61 -5.95
CA ARG A 47 14.62 38.97 -4.70
C ARG A 47 15.00 40.46 -4.68
N LEU A 48 15.34 41.01 -5.84
CA LEU A 48 15.64 42.44 -6.03
C LEU A 48 14.38 43.30 -6.22
N ALA A 49 13.19 42.70 -6.20
CA ALA A 49 11.90 43.35 -6.45
C ALA A 49 11.79 44.05 -7.83
N ILE A 50 12.56 43.61 -8.83
CA ILE A 50 12.53 44.13 -10.19
C ILE A 50 11.34 43.51 -10.95
N ARG A 51 10.61 44.34 -11.69
CA ARG A 51 9.45 43.94 -12.51
C ARG A 51 9.70 44.27 -13.97
N SER A 52 9.12 43.48 -14.86
CA SER A 52 9.09 43.73 -16.28
C SER A 52 7.63 43.78 -16.75
N PRO A 53 7.25 44.72 -17.62
CA PRO A 53 5.95 44.74 -18.26
C PRO A 53 5.84 43.68 -19.38
N VAL A 54 6.96 43.11 -19.83
CA VAL A 54 7.00 42.10 -20.90
C VAL A 54 6.23 40.86 -20.45
N GLN A 55 5.20 40.53 -21.23
CA GLN A 55 4.33 39.41 -20.93
C GLN A 55 4.67 38.20 -21.81
N THR A 56 5.22 37.16 -21.19
CA THR A 56 5.43 35.84 -21.79
C THR A 56 4.17 34.97 -21.75
N ASP A 57 4.08 34.04 -22.69
CA ASP A 57 3.02 33.03 -22.73
C ASP A 57 3.06 32.11 -21.50
N ALA A 58 1.91 31.56 -21.14
CA ALA A 58 1.82 30.54 -20.10
C ALA A 58 2.60 29.28 -20.51
N PRO A 59 3.29 28.62 -19.55
CA PRO A 59 4.02 27.40 -19.85
C PRO A 59 3.09 26.32 -20.37
N LYS A 60 3.50 25.69 -21.49
CA LYS A 60 2.77 24.57 -22.09
C LYS A 60 2.90 23.32 -21.22
N SER A 61 1.87 22.47 -21.25
CA SER A 61 1.89 21.19 -20.55
C SER A 61 2.95 20.26 -21.15
N ALA A 62 3.68 19.54 -20.28
CA ALA A 62 4.69 18.57 -20.69
C ALA A 62 4.10 17.34 -21.41
N LEU A 63 2.81 17.02 -21.16
CA LEU A 63 2.05 16.04 -21.93
C LEU A 63 0.94 16.77 -22.68
N ASN A 64 0.84 16.51 -23.98
CA ASN A 64 -0.18 17.08 -24.86
C ASN A 64 -0.53 16.09 -25.99
N GLY A 65 -1.59 16.40 -26.76
CA GLY A 65 -2.00 15.60 -27.92
C GLY A 65 -2.22 14.11 -27.60
N ALA A 66 -1.70 13.23 -28.45
CA ALA A 66 -1.86 11.77 -28.34
C ALA A 66 -1.25 11.20 -27.04
N GLU A 67 -0.14 11.75 -26.55
CA GLU A 67 0.48 11.30 -25.30
C GLU A 67 -0.42 11.59 -24.09
N LEU A 68 -1.11 12.73 -24.12
CA LEU A 68 -2.07 13.08 -23.08
C LEU A 68 -3.29 12.17 -23.11
N GLU A 69 -3.81 11.84 -24.30
CA GLU A 69 -4.90 10.88 -24.43
C GLU A 69 -4.54 9.52 -23.85
N GLU A 70 -3.35 9.01 -24.19
CA GLU A 70 -2.87 7.74 -23.66
C GLU A 70 -2.64 7.81 -22.14
N ALA A 71 -2.08 8.91 -21.62
CA ALA A 71 -1.92 9.11 -20.18
C ALA A 71 -3.27 9.12 -19.43
N ILE A 72 -4.33 9.69 -20.02
CA ILE A 72 -5.69 9.66 -19.47
C ILE A 72 -6.25 8.24 -19.51
N ARG A 73 -6.09 7.52 -20.62
CA ARG A 73 -6.52 6.13 -20.76
C ARG A 73 -5.86 5.23 -19.70
N LEU A 74 -4.53 5.31 -19.56
CA LEU A 74 -3.75 4.59 -18.55
C LEU A 74 -4.24 4.90 -17.13
N ARG A 75 -4.65 6.15 -16.87
CA ARG A 75 -5.17 6.55 -15.56
C ARG A 75 -6.57 6.02 -15.28
N GLU A 76 -7.54 6.30 -16.15
CA GLU A 76 -8.96 6.04 -15.89
C GLU A 76 -9.33 4.57 -16.14
N GLN A 77 -8.73 3.89 -17.14
CA GLN A 77 -9.07 2.50 -17.46
C GLN A 77 -8.19 1.49 -16.72
N LEU A 78 -6.88 1.75 -16.63
CA LEU A 78 -5.91 0.81 -16.05
C LEU A 78 -5.51 1.15 -14.61
N GLY A 79 -5.99 2.27 -14.06
CA GLY A 79 -5.72 2.67 -12.68
C GLY A 79 -4.24 2.98 -12.40
N TRP A 80 -3.46 3.38 -13.40
CA TRP A 80 -2.04 3.65 -13.21
C TRP A 80 -1.79 4.85 -12.29
N SER A 81 -0.74 4.75 -11.46
CA SER A 81 -0.29 5.86 -10.63
C SER A 81 0.39 6.95 -11.49
N PHE A 82 0.34 8.21 -11.03
CA PHE A 82 1.00 9.31 -11.74
C PHE A 82 2.52 9.14 -11.81
N ALA A 83 3.13 8.45 -10.84
CA ALA A 83 4.55 8.11 -10.88
C ALA A 83 4.87 7.14 -12.03
N ARG A 84 4.02 6.12 -12.23
CA ARG A 84 4.16 5.16 -13.33
C ARG A 84 3.92 5.81 -14.69
N ILE A 85 2.90 6.66 -14.79
CA ILE A 85 2.62 7.44 -16.00
C ILE A 85 3.79 8.36 -16.32
N GLY A 86 4.31 9.11 -15.33
CA GLY A 86 5.47 9.98 -15.54
C GLY A 86 6.68 9.21 -16.06
N ALA A 87 6.98 8.04 -15.47
CA ALA A 87 8.06 7.18 -15.95
C ALA A 87 7.87 6.69 -17.39
N GLN A 88 6.63 6.36 -17.79
CA GLN A 88 6.31 5.92 -19.15
C GLN A 88 6.59 7.00 -20.21
N PHE A 89 6.29 8.26 -19.90
CA PHE A 89 6.43 9.37 -20.85
C PHE A 89 7.68 10.24 -20.60
N GLY A 90 8.60 9.82 -19.73
CA GLY A 90 9.82 10.59 -19.44
C GLY A 90 9.57 11.93 -18.74
N VAL A 91 8.42 12.12 -18.10
CA VAL A 91 8.06 13.35 -17.38
C VAL A 91 7.99 13.13 -15.87
N SER A 92 8.13 14.22 -15.10
CA SER A 92 7.97 14.11 -13.64
C SER A 92 6.54 13.70 -13.25
N GLU A 93 6.39 12.99 -12.11
CA GLU A 93 5.08 12.62 -11.56
C GLU A 93 4.14 13.84 -11.41
N SER A 94 4.70 14.99 -11.00
CA SER A 94 3.93 16.23 -10.84
C SER A 94 3.48 16.80 -12.18
N ALA A 95 4.32 16.72 -13.22
CA ALA A 95 3.95 17.15 -14.57
C ALA A 95 2.86 16.25 -15.15
N ALA A 96 3.03 14.92 -15.07
CA ALA A 96 2.01 13.96 -15.50
C ALA A 96 0.68 14.17 -14.76
N GLY A 97 0.73 14.29 -13.43
CA GLY A 97 -0.45 14.52 -12.60
C GLY A 97 -1.17 15.82 -12.94
N ASN A 98 -0.44 16.92 -13.13
CA ASN A 98 -1.05 18.18 -13.53
C ASN A 98 -1.69 18.09 -14.91
N ALA A 99 -1.01 17.53 -15.91
CA ALA A 99 -1.53 17.41 -17.27
C ALA A 99 -2.83 16.59 -17.30
N VAL A 100 -2.82 15.41 -16.69
CA VAL A 100 -3.99 14.52 -16.65
C VAL A 100 -5.15 15.15 -15.87
N LEU A 101 -4.91 15.68 -14.67
CA LEU A 101 -5.99 16.28 -13.86
C LEU A 101 -6.61 17.51 -14.53
N ILE A 102 -5.80 18.33 -15.21
CA ILE A 102 -6.30 19.48 -15.96
C ILE A 102 -7.17 19.02 -17.13
N ALA A 103 -6.72 18.02 -17.89
CA ALA A 103 -7.46 17.48 -19.03
C ALA A 103 -8.76 16.76 -18.65
N LEU A 104 -8.81 16.21 -17.43
CA LEU A 104 -10.03 15.60 -16.88
C LEU A 104 -11.12 16.61 -16.52
N CYS A 105 -10.79 17.91 -16.37
CA CYS A 105 -11.78 18.94 -16.03
C CYS A 105 -12.97 18.97 -16.99
N PRO A 106 -12.79 19.24 -18.29
CA PRO A 106 -13.91 19.23 -19.24
C PRO A 106 -14.55 17.84 -19.40
N ARG A 107 -13.77 16.75 -19.32
CA ARG A 107 -14.30 15.38 -19.45
C ARG A 107 -15.25 14.98 -18.34
N LYS A 108 -15.06 15.55 -17.14
CA LYS A 108 -15.96 15.34 -15.99
C LYS A 108 -17.11 16.35 -15.96
N GLY A 109 -17.32 17.12 -17.03
CA GLY A 109 -18.38 18.10 -17.14
C GLY A 109 -18.11 19.43 -16.42
N TYR A 110 -16.87 19.68 -15.97
CA TYR A 110 -16.52 20.95 -15.33
C TYR A 110 -16.01 21.96 -16.34
N VAL A 111 -16.31 23.24 -16.08
CA VAL A 111 -15.87 24.36 -16.92
C VAL A 111 -14.51 24.87 -16.43
N PRO A 112 -13.44 24.81 -17.24
CA PRO A 112 -12.14 25.34 -16.89
C PRO A 112 -12.19 26.82 -16.46
N ALA A 113 -11.23 27.27 -15.67
CA ALA A 113 -11.11 28.67 -15.31
C ALA A 113 -10.77 29.52 -16.54
N GLN A 114 -11.38 30.72 -16.60
CA GLN A 114 -11.21 31.67 -17.69
C GLN A 114 -9.75 32.10 -17.82
N ARG A 115 -9.25 32.10 -19.06
CA ARG A 115 -7.88 32.46 -19.40
C ARG A 115 -7.87 33.49 -20.53
N ASP A 116 -6.85 34.34 -20.51
CA ASP A 116 -6.57 35.28 -21.60
C ASP A 116 -5.95 34.57 -22.82
N ALA A 117 -5.72 35.33 -23.90
CA ALA A 117 -5.11 34.81 -25.12
C ALA A 117 -3.70 34.22 -24.90
N LYS A 118 -3.01 34.63 -23.83
CA LYS A 118 -1.68 34.13 -23.44
C LYS A 118 -1.74 32.95 -22.46
N GLY A 119 -2.95 32.46 -22.16
CA GLY A 119 -3.19 31.32 -21.28
C GLY A 119 -3.12 31.63 -19.78
N ARG A 120 -3.03 32.90 -19.37
CA ARG A 120 -3.02 33.34 -17.96
C ARG A 120 -4.45 33.47 -17.45
N LEU A 121 -4.64 33.34 -16.14
CA LEU A 121 -5.96 33.49 -15.50
C LEU A 121 -6.47 34.93 -15.61
N THR A 122 -7.69 35.10 -16.11
CA THR A 122 -8.40 36.39 -16.06
C THR A 122 -8.86 36.69 -14.62
N GLN A 123 -9.36 37.91 -14.38
CA GLN A 123 -9.92 38.27 -13.09
C GLN A 123 -11.10 37.36 -12.69
N GLU A 124 -12.00 37.06 -13.63
CA GLU A 124 -13.12 36.13 -13.41
C GLU A 124 -12.62 34.72 -13.01
N GLY A 125 -11.60 34.21 -13.71
CA GLY A 125 -10.98 32.93 -13.39
C GLY A 125 -10.35 32.92 -11.99
N LEU A 126 -9.71 34.04 -11.59
CA LEU A 126 -9.17 34.21 -10.24
C LEU A 126 -10.25 34.27 -9.17
N GLU A 127 -11.38 34.90 -9.44
CA GLU A 127 -12.50 34.99 -8.50
C GLU A 127 -13.15 33.63 -8.27
N ARG A 128 -13.33 32.82 -9.32
CA ARG A 128 -13.79 31.42 -9.20
C ARG A 128 -12.82 30.58 -8.37
N LEU A 129 -11.52 30.73 -8.61
CA LEU A 129 -10.50 30.06 -7.79
C LEU A 129 -10.58 30.51 -6.32
N ARG A 130 -10.69 31.80 -6.05
CA ARG A 130 -10.83 32.35 -4.68
C ARG A 130 -12.11 31.88 -4.01
N LEU A 131 -13.21 31.70 -4.75
CA LEU A 131 -14.44 31.11 -4.23
C LEU A 131 -14.21 29.68 -3.73
N MET A 132 -13.59 28.83 -4.54
CA MET A 132 -13.26 27.46 -4.13
C MET A 132 -12.29 27.39 -2.94
N LEU A 133 -11.34 28.32 -2.87
CA LEU A 133 -10.45 28.45 -1.72
C LEU A 133 -11.20 28.83 -0.45
N ARG A 134 -12.20 29.73 -0.54
CA ARG A 134 -13.09 30.10 0.57
C ARG A 134 -13.99 28.95 1.00
N GLN A 135 -14.44 28.12 0.06
CA GLN A 135 -15.18 26.89 0.35
C GLN A 135 -14.30 25.80 0.97
N GLY A 136 -12.99 26.02 1.07
CA GLY A 136 -12.04 25.08 1.67
C GLY A 136 -11.84 23.78 0.89
N LEU A 137 -12.11 23.78 -0.42
CA LEU A 137 -11.87 22.62 -1.28
C LEU A 137 -10.40 22.19 -1.28
N LYS A 138 -10.15 20.88 -1.49
CA LYS A 138 -8.80 20.34 -1.60
C LYS A 138 -8.19 20.80 -2.91
N ALA A 139 -6.87 20.88 -2.96
CA ALA A 139 -6.16 21.29 -4.17
C ALA A 139 -6.53 20.39 -5.37
N ILE A 140 -6.57 19.06 -5.19
CA ILE A 140 -6.94 18.12 -6.25
C ILE A 140 -8.35 18.37 -6.79
N ASP A 141 -9.32 18.67 -5.91
CA ASP A 141 -10.70 18.94 -6.33
C ASP A 141 -10.75 20.24 -7.16
N ILE A 142 -10.00 21.27 -6.74
CA ILE A 142 -9.87 22.52 -7.49
C ILE A 142 -9.19 22.30 -8.85
N GLN A 143 -8.17 21.43 -8.93
CA GLN A 143 -7.53 21.09 -10.21
C GLN A 143 -8.54 20.46 -11.17
N LEU A 144 -9.34 19.51 -10.68
CA LEU A 144 -10.36 18.81 -11.45
C LEU A 144 -11.51 19.74 -11.86
N GLN A 145 -11.90 20.70 -11.03
CA GLN A 145 -13.05 21.56 -11.33
C GLN A 145 -12.71 22.81 -12.15
N LEU A 146 -11.46 23.30 -12.08
CA LEU A 146 -11.04 24.52 -12.77
C LEU A 146 -9.98 24.30 -13.85
N GLY A 147 -9.45 23.09 -14.03
CA GLY A 147 -8.39 22.84 -15.02
C GLY A 147 -7.13 23.63 -14.70
N LEU A 148 -6.73 23.65 -13.42
CA LEU A 148 -5.57 24.39 -12.93
C LEU A 148 -4.47 23.45 -12.44
N SER A 149 -3.23 23.92 -12.44
CA SER A 149 -2.10 23.19 -11.87
C SER A 149 -2.07 23.33 -10.35
N ALA A 150 -1.56 22.31 -9.66
CA ALA A 150 -1.41 22.33 -8.20
C ALA A 150 -0.55 23.51 -7.72
N SER A 151 0.49 23.86 -8.48
CA SER A 151 1.40 24.97 -8.19
C SER A 151 0.68 26.31 -8.21
N ARG A 152 -0.18 26.55 -9.22
CA ARG A 152 -0.93 27.79 -9.33
C ARG A 152 -1.93 27.96 -8.18
N ILE A 153 -2.65 26.89 -7.82
CA ILE A 153 -3.59 26.90 -6.69
C ILE A 153 -2.85 27.19 -5.38
N ALA A 154 -1.68 26.58 -5.17
CA ALA A 154 -0.87 26.81 -3.98
C ALA A 154 -0.34 28.24 -3.90
N GLU A 155 0.06 28.81 -5.04
CA GLU A 155 0.49 30.21 -5.15
C GLU A 155 -0.65 31.16 -4.80
N GLU A 156 -1.82 31.01 -5.43
CA GLU A 156 -2.98 31.86 -5.19
C GLU A 156 -3.49 31.74 -3.75
N ARG A 157 -3.45 30.54 -3.16
CA ARG A 157 -3.77 30.37 -1.74
C ARG A 157 -2.83 31.18 -0.83
N ARG A 158 -1.54 31.28 -1.15
CA ARG A 158 -0.58 32.09 -0.38
C ARG A 158 -0.86 33.59 -0.56
N ARG A 159 -1.03 34.03 -1.81
CA ARG A 159 -1.32 35.44 -2.16
C ARG A 159 -2.61 35.90 -1.51
N TYR A 160 -3.68 35.14 -1.67
CA TYR A 160 -4.99 35.49 -1.13
C TYR A 160 -5.01 35.45 0.41
N ARG A 161 -4.29 34.51 1.03
CA ARG A 161 -4.12 34.52 2.50
C ARG A 161 -3.40 35.77 3.00
N ALA A 162 -2.38 36.25 2.29
CA ALA A 162 -1.69 37.49 2.63
C ALA A 162 -2.60 38.71 2.46
N ASP A 163 -3.37 38.76 1.38
CA ASP A 163 -4.38 39.82 1.13
C ASP A 163 -5.47 39.85 2.22
N LEU A 164 -6.03 38.69 2.59
CA LEU A 164 -7.00 38.62 3.69
C LEU A 164 -6.43 39.09 5.02
N LYS A 165 -5.16 38.71 5.31
CA LYS A 165 -4.46 39.18 6.51
C LYS A 165 -4.27 40.69 6.49
N ALA A 166 -3.85 41.25 5.36
CA ALA A 166 -3.65 42.70 5.21
C ALA A 166 -4.96 43.49 5.39
N ARG A 167 -6.10 42.91 4.96
CA ARG A 167 -7.43 43.51 5.11
C ARG A 167 -8.13 43.20 6.44
N GLY A 168 -7.47 42.51 7.38
CA GLY A 168 -8.08 42.11 8.65
C GLY A 168 -9.26 41.13 8.53
N LYS A 169 -9.37 40.40 7.42
CA LYS A 169 -10.47 39.46 7.16
C LYS A 169 -10.18 38.07 7.73
N ALA A 170 -11.24 37.29 7.94
CA ALA A 170 -11.13 35.90 8.39
C ALA A 170 -10.18 35.08 7.50
N PRO A 171 -9.32 34.23 8.10
CA PRO A 171 -8.35 33.44 7.34
C PRO A 171 -9.06 32.36 6.50
N LEU A 172 -8.41 31.96 5.40
CA LEU A 172 -8.90 30.84 4.60
C LEU A 172 -9.01 29.55 5.42
N PRO A 173 -10.06 28.75 5.20
CA PRO A 173 -10.18 27.44 5.83
C PRO A 173 -9.04 26.51 5.39
N GLN A 174 -8.76 25.52 6.23
CA GLN A 174 -7.84 24.45 5.87
C GLN A 174 -8.39 23.67 4.67
N PRO A 175 -7.55 23.27 3.70
CA PRO A 175 -8.01 22.45 2.58
C PRO A 175 -8.67 21.16 3.07
N GLY A 176 -9.79 20.79 2.47
CA GLY A 176 -10.56 19.59 2.79
C GLY A 176 -11.62 19.75 3.88
N ASN A 177 -11.97 20.96 4.31
CA ASN A 177 -13.08 21.22 5.26
C ASN A 177 -13.05 20.34 6.52
N GLY A 178 -11.88 20.16 7.12
CA GLY A 178 -11.72 19.34 8.33
C GLY A 178 -11.56 17.84 8.08
N LEU A 179 -11.69 17.36 6.84
CA LEU A 179 -11.40 15.97 6.49
C LEU A 179 -9.90 15.67 6.65
N VAL A 180 -9.58 14.57 7.34
CA VAL A 180 -8.20 14.08 7.47
C VAL A 180 -7.82 13.33 6.20
N TYR A 181 -6.91 13.90 5.41
CA TYR A 181 -6.38 13.25 4.19
C TYR A 181 -4.86 13.28 4.16
N SER A 182 -4.26 12.57 3.21
CA SER A 182 -2.79 12.44 3.07
C SER A 182 -2.05 13.78 3.00
N GLY A 183 -2.64 14.82 2.42
CA GLY A 183 -2.05 16.14 2.30
C GLY A 183 -2.35 17.10 3.46
N ALA A 184 -3.17 16.71 4.43
CA ALA A 184 -3.55 17.57 5.54
C ALA A 184 -2.33 17.90 6.43
N ARG A 185 -2.26 19.16 6.89
CA ARG A 185 -1.22 19.59 7.84
C ARG A 185 -1.51 18.98 9.21
N LEU A 186 -0.62 18.12 9.68
CA LEU A 186 -0.69 17.54 11.02
C LEU A 186 -0.08 18.48 12.06
N ALA A 187 -0.78 18.66 13.19
CA ALA A 187 -0.28 19.35 14.37
C ALA A 187 0.99 18.69 14.93
N LYS A 188 1.80 19.45 15.66
CA LYS A 188 3.06 18.95 16.26
C LYS A 188 2.79 17.84 17.29
N SER A 189 1.77 18.02 18.14
CA SER A 189 1.32 17.02 19.13
C SER A 189 0.93 15.69 18.48
N MET A 190 0.13 15.75 17.40
CA MET A 190 -0.30 14.56 16.66
C MET A 190 0.89 13.82 16.03
N LYS A 191 1.91 14.54 15.55
CA LYS A 191 3.14 13.91 15.04
C LYS A 191 3.91 13.20 16.16
N ALA A 192 4.01 13.81 17.34
CA ALA A 192 4.66 13.19 18.50
C ALA A 192 3.93 11.89 18.89
N GLN A 193 2.60 11.93 19.02
CA GLN A 193 1.80 10.74 19.32
C GLN A 193 2.00 9.60 18.29
N VAL A 194 2.09 9.92 17.00
CA VAL A 194 2.39 8.93 15.96
C VAL A 194 3.80 8.37 16.11
N GLU A 195 4.80 9.20 16.42
CA GLU A 195 6.17 8.77 16.68
C GLU A 195 6.25 7.86 17.92
N ASP A 196 5.55 8.19 19.00
CA ASP A 196 5.50 7.38 20.23
C ASP A 196 4.91 6.00 19.97
N LEU A 197 3.79 5.92 19.23
CA LEU A 197 3.19 4.64 18.86
C LEU A 197 4.11 3.80 17.96
N LEU A 198 4.88 4.44 17.07
CA LEU A 198 5.89 3.73 16.26
C LEU A 198 7.05 3.23 17.14
N MET A 199 7.48 4.01 18.14
CA MET A 199 8.48 3.63 19.14
C MET A 199 7.97 2.58 20.14
N GLN A 200 6.66 2.36 20.24
CA GLN A 200 6.08 1.22 20.95
C GLN A 200 6.05 -0.06 20.08
N GLY A 201 6.52 0.00 18.82
CA GLY A 201 6.59 -1.13 17.90
C GLY A 201 5.34 -1.35 17.03
N PHE A 202 4.33 -0.47 17.13
CA PHE A 202 3.11 -0.62 16.31
C PHE A 202 3.39 -0.36 14.82
N GLY A 203 2.73 -1.14 13.97
CA GLY A 203 2.77 -0.95 12.52
C GLY A 203 1.89 0.19 12.03
N ALA A 204 2.21 0.75 10.86
CA ALA A 204 1.53 1.92 10.30
C ALA A 204 0.00 1.77 10.21
N LYS A 205 -0.51 0.55 9.94
CA LYS A 205 -1.96 0.25 9.94
C LYS A 205 -2.59 0.40 11.33
N ILE A 206 -1.95 -0.12 12.37
CA ILE A 206 -2.43 -0.03 13.75
C ILE A 206 -2.38 1.43 14.22
N VAL A 207 -1.28 2.13 13.92
CA VAL A 207 -1.14 3.56 14.25
C VAL A 207 -2.20 4.40 13.55
N THR A 208 -2.51 4.11 12.28
CA THR A 208 -3.60 4.76 11.54
C THR A 208 -4.94 4.55 12.23
N LYS A 209 -5.26 3.31 12.64
CA LYS A 209 -6.51 3.00 13.34
C LYS A 209 -6.63 3.72 14.69
N ARG A 210 -5.52 3.88 15.42
CA ARG A 210 -5.50 4.53 16.76
C ARG A 210 -5.52 6.06 16.70
N THR A 211 -4.91 6.66 15.69
CA THR A 211 -4.73 8.13 15.61
C THR A 211 -5.67 8.80 14.63
N GLY A 212 -6.34 8.05 13.75
CA GLY A 212 -7.11 8.58 12.63
C GLY A 212 -6.24 9.23 11.54
N VAL A 213 -4.91 9.26 11.69
CA VAL A 213 -3.98 9.83 10.72
C VAL A 213 -3.84 8.89 9.53
N SER A 214 -3.92 9.43 8.31
CA SER A 214 -3.80 8.61 7.09
C SER A 214 -2.50 7.78 7.06
N ASN A 215 -2.59 6.56 6.54
CA ASN A 215 -1.46 5.63 6.44
C ASN A 215 -0.26 6.23 5.68
N THR A 216 -0.50 7.04 4.65
CA THR A 216 0.57 7.73 3.91
C THR A 216 1.31 8.78 4.76
N SER A 217 0.60 9.47 5.65
CA SER A 217 1.19 10.43 6.57
C SER A 217 1.99 9.72 7.66
N VAL A 218 1.47 8.62 8.21
CA VAL A 218 2.21 7.75 9.14
C VAL A 218 3.48 7.21 8.50
N GLY A 219 3.41 6.74 7.25
CA GLY A 219 4.59 6.29 6.50
C GLY A 219 5.65 7.38 6.32
N ARG A 220 5.25 8.63 6.03
CA ARG A 220 6.17 9.78 5.95
C ARG A 220 6.81 10.09 7.30
N ILE A 221 6.04 10.05 8.39
CA ILE A 221 6.57 10.27 9.75
C ILE A 221 7.57 9.16 10.10
N ARG A 222 7.21 7.89 9.88
CA ARG A 222 8.09 6.74 10.06
C ARG A 222 9.41 6.88 9.29
N ASN A 223 9.38 7.26 8.02
CA ASN A 223 10.60 7.40 7.22
C ASN A 223 11.52 8.52 7.76
N ARG A 224 10.97 9.60 8.30
CA ARG A 224 11.78 10.64 8.96
C ARG A 224 12.32 10.17 10.30
N LEU A 225 11.52 9.47 11.08
CA LEU A 225 11.91 8.88 12.36
C LEU A 225 13.07 7.89 12.17
N VAL A 226 12.96 6.95 11.23
CA VAL A 226 14.04 6.01 10.88
C VAL A 226 15.32 6.75 10.50
N LYS A 227 15.25 7.76 9.62
CA LYS A 227 16.42 8.56 9.25
C LYS A 227 17.06 9.28 10.44
N ARG A 228 16.25 9.74 11.40
CA ARG A 228 16.70 10.42 12.61
C ARG A 228 17.35 9.46 13.59
N LEU A 229 16.72 8.32 13.87
CA LEU A 229 17.26 7.26 14.74
C LEU A 229 18.56 6.70 14.18
N ARG A 230 18.63 6.45 12.87
CA ARG A 230 19.85 5.97 12.20
C ARG A 230 21.05 6.89 12.40
N ARG A 231 20.85 8.22 12.43
CA ARG A 231 21.93 9.18 12.72
C ARG A 231 22.45 9.10 14.14
N LYS A 232 21.64 8.59 15.07
CA LYS A 232 21.99 8.36 16.47
C LYS A 232 22.51 6.93 16.74
N GLY A 233 22.54 6.06 15.73
CA GLY A 233 22.81 4.64 15.92
C GLY A 233 21.64 3.84 16.52
N GLU A 234 20.48 4.47 16.69
CA GLU A 234 19.27 3.83 17.22
C GLU A 234 18.43 3.22 16.08
N MET A 235 17.57 2.25 16.41
CA MET A 235 16.66 1.61 15.46
C MET A 235 15.21 1.64 15.95
N LEU A 236 14.27 1.57 15.00
CA LEU A 236 12.86 1.37 15.35
C LEU A 236 12.68 -0.06 15.93
N PRO A 237 11.87 -0.24 16.97
CA PRO A 237 11.60 -1.57 17.49
C PRO A 237 11.05 -2.53 16.41
N GLY A 238 11.67 -3.70 16.31
CA GLY A 238 11.34 -4.71 15.30
C GLY A 238 11.76 -4.34 13.87
N CYS A 239 12.66 -3.37 13.70
CA CYS A 239 13.23 -2.98 12.41
C CYS A 239 14.77 -2.93 12.44
N ASP A 240 15.40 -3.00 11.26
CA ASP A 240 16.82 -2.69 11.08
C ASP A 240 17.07 -1.17 11.09
N LEU A 241 18.34 -0.79 10.97
CA LEU A 241 18.81 0.60 10.84
C LEU A 241 18.22 1.33 9.60
N TYR A 242 17.71 0.61 8.62
CA TYR A 242 17.07 1.14 7.41
C TYR A 242 15.54 1.18 7.52
N GLY A 243 14.98 0.77 8.65
CA GLY A 243 13.55 0.71 8.90
C GLY A 243 12.86 -0.47 8.22
N ARG A 244 13.58 -1.45 7.66
CA ARG A 244 13.01 -2.73 7.21
C ARG A 244 12.70 -3.57 8.44
N ARG A 245 11.56 -4.25 8.46
CA ARG A 245 11.21 -5.09 9.61
C ARG A 245 12.16 -6.29 9.68
N VAL A 246 12.86 -6.45 10.80
CA VAL A 246 13.74 -7.59 11.06
C VAL A 246 12.93 -8.58 11.89
N GLY A 247 12.61 -9.71 11.27
CA GLY A 247 11.62 -10.64 11.80
C GLY A 247 10.19 -10.15 11.60
N ALA A 248 9.28 -11.10 11.53
CA ALA A 248 7.88 -10.82 11.80
C ALA A 248 7.77 -10.44 13.29
N ALA A 249 7.09 -9.34 13.62
CA ALA A 249 6.81 -9.02 15.03
C ALA A 249 6.09 -10.22 15.69
N LYS A 250 6.21 -10.44 17.01
CA LYS A 250 5.43 -11.51 17.70
C LYS A 250 3.93 -11.48 17.33
N THR A 251 3.39 -10.28 17.04
CA THR A 251 2.01 -10.01 16.61
C THR A 251 1.74 -10.15 15.12
N SER A 252 2.73 -10.53 14.31
CA SER A 252 2.56 -10.75 12.87
C SER A 252 2.16 -12.20 12.62
N THR A 253 1.16 -12.40 11.77
CA THR A 253 0.72 -13.73 11.30
C THR A 253 1.86 -14.53 10.64
N HIS A 254 2.91 -13.87 10.16
CA HIS A 254 4.07 -14.51 9.55
C HIS A 254 5.20 -14.84 10.55
N TYR A 255 5.03 -14.58 11.84
CA TYR A 255 6.02 -14.93 12.86
C TYR A 255 6.21 -16.43 12.95
N ILE A 256 7.46 -16.86 13.07
CA ILE A 256 7.82 -18.26 13.32
C ILE A 256 8.52 -18.24 14.68
N PRO A 257 7.99 -18.95 15.69
CA PRO A 257 8.62 -19.02 17.00
C PRO A 257 10.06 -19.51 16.90
N PRO A 258 11.00 -18.96 17.70
CA PRO A 258 12.41 -19.35 17.67
C PRO A 258 12.61 -20.83 17.99
N GLU A 259 11.76 -21.39 18.85
CA GLU A 259 11.72 -22.83 19.14
C GLU A 259 11.46 -23.67 17.89
N SER A 260 10.49 -23.27 17.05
CA SER A 260 10.22 -23.94 15.77
C SER A 260 11.39 -23.81 14.80
N VAL A 261 12.08 -22.67 14.81
CA VAL A 261 13.30 -22.48 13.99
C VAL A 261 14.41 -23.41 14.46
N ALA A 262 14.65 -23.50 15.77
CA ALA A 262 15.64 -24.40 16.36
C ALA A 262 15.30 -25.88 16.07
N ALA A 263 14.04 -26.28 16.25
CA ALA A 263 13.57 -27.63 15.93
C ALA A 263 13.73 -27.97 14.45
N LEU A 264 13.42 -27.02 13.55
CA LEU A 264 13.64 -27.20 12.12
C LEU A 264 15.12 -27.38 11.80
N ARG A 265 16.00 -26.55 12.38
CA ARG A 265 17.45 -26.65 12.18
C ARG A 265 17.99 -28.00 12.65
N ALA A 266 17.57 -28.47 13.84
CA ALA A 266 17.97 -29.77 14.37
C ALA A 266 17.55 -30.92 13.45
N ARG A 267 16.32 -30.90 12.93
CA ARG A 267 15.82 -31.93 11.99
C ARG A 267 16.55 -31.92 10.65
N ILE A 268 16.88 -30.74 10.12
CA ILE A 268 17.67 -30.64 8.89
C ILE A 268 19.07 -31.24 9.11
N LEU A 269 19.70 -30.97 10.25
CA LEU A 269 21.00 -31.54 10.61
C LEU A 269 20.93 -33.06 10.81
N ALA A 270 19.79 -33.59 11.28
CA ALA A 270 19.52 -35.03 11.34
C ALA A 270 19.26 -35.68 9.97
N GLY A 271 19.37 -34.93 8.87
CA GLY A 271 19.16 -35.44 7.51
C GLY A 271 17.70 -35.55 7.10
N GLU A 272 16.76 -34.93 7.82
CA GLU A 272 15.37 -34.91 7.41
C GLU A 272 15.12 -33.99 6.19
N PRO A 273 14.32 -34.40 5.19
CA PRO A 273 13.92 -33.52 4.11
C PRO A 273 13.20 -32.25 4.61
N VAL A 274 13.67 -31.08 4.16
CA VAL A 274 13.18 -29.76 4.60
C VAL A 274 11.67 -29.61 4.49
N SER A 275 11.07 -30.05 3.39
CA SER A 275 9.63 -29.97 3.16
C SER A 275 8.83 -30.78 4.20
N ARG A 276 9.33 -31.93 4.62
CA ARG A 276 8.68 -32.80 5.60
C ARG A 276 8.80 -32.22 7.01
N ALA A 277 10.01 -31.82 7.41
CA ALA A 277 10.22 -31.17 8.71
C ALA A 277 9.41 -29.87 8.83
N ALA A 278 9.33 -29.08 7.76
CA ALA A 278 8.56 -27.85 7.73
C ALA A 278 7.05 -28.09 7.85
N ALA A 279 6.52 -29.10 7.15
CA ALA A 279 5.10 -29.46 7.22
C ALA A 279 4.69 -29.86 8.64
N ASP A 280 5.47 -30.74 9.30
CA ASP A 280 5.16 -31.17 10.67
C ASP A 280 5.23 -29.99 11.66
N LEU A 281 6.19 -29.08 11.49
CA LEU A 281 6.37 -27.90 12.35
C LEU A 281 5.47 -26.69 12.00
N GLY A 282 4.57 -26.79 11.01
CA GLY A 282 3.71 -25.67 10.60
C GLY A 282 4.48 -24.47 10.00
N ILE A 283 5.63 -24.73 9.38
CA ILE A 283 6.47 -23.72 8.73
C ILE A 283 6.18 -23.73 7.22
N GLY A 284 5.91 -22.56 6.65
CA GLY A 284 5.69 -22.41 5.22
C GLY A 284 6.95 -22.72 4.42
N GLY A 285 6.80 -23.40 3.27
CA GLY A 285 7.93 -23.91 2.48
C GLY A 285 9.00 -22.86 2.16
N SER A 286 8.60 -21.68 1.67
CA SER A 286 9.56 -20.61 1.35
C SER A 286 10.36 -20.12 2.55
N SER A 287 9.76 -20.09 3.75
CA SER A 287 10.45 -19.73 4.99
C SER A 287 11.41 -20.83 5.42
N ALA A 288 11.01 -22.10 5.31
CA ALA A 288 11.85 -23.24 5.65
C ALA A 288 13.12 -23.31 4.78
N PHE A 289 13.00 -23.08 3.47
CA PHE A 289 14.16 -23.03 2.57
C PHE A 289 15.09 -21.86 2.87
N LYS A 290 14.56 -20.68 3.22
CA LYS A 290 15.41 -19.57 3.70
C LYS A 290 16.20 -19.94 4.95
N ILE A 291 15.56 -20.60 5.93
CA ILE A 291 16.22 -21.07 7.16
C ILE A 291 17.32 -22.09 6.82
N ARG A 292 17.04 -23.04 5.91
CA ARG A 292 18.05 -23.99 5.40
C ARG A 292 19.25 -23.26 4.79
N ASP A 293 19.01 -22.26 3.95
CA ASP A 293 20.08 -21.55 3.23
C ASP A 293 20.97 -20.76 4.18
N THR A 294 20.38 -20.11 5.19
CA THR A 294 21.15 -19.51 6.29
C THR A 294 21.97 -20.52 7.07
N LEU A 295 21.40 -21.68 7.42
CA LEU A 295 22.11 -22.75 8.12
C LEU A 295 23.26 -23.30 7.26
N ALA A 296 23.05 -23.45 5.96
CA ALA A 296 24.08 -23.91 5.03
C ALA A 296 25.24 -22.91 4.93
N ALA A 297 24.94 -21.60 4.85
CA ALA A 297 25.96 -20.56 4.84
C ALA A 297 26.77 -20.52 6.16
N GLU A 298 26.10 -20.67 7.31
CA GLU A 298 26.76 -20.74 8.63
C GLU A 298 27.70 -21.96 8.74
N LEU A 299 27.27 -23.14 8.27
CA LEU A 299 28.12 -24.33 8.26
C LEU A 299 29.30 -24.18 7.29
N GLN A 300 29.07 -23.59 6.12
CA GLN A 300 30.11 -23.35 5.13
C GLN A 300 31.19 -22.41 5.68
N ALA A 301 30.81 -21.37 6.44
CA ALA A 301 31.77 -20.51 7.14
C ALA A 301 32.60 -21.25 8.19
N GLN A 302 32.08 -22.37 8.73
CA GLN A 302 32.78 -23.27 9.66
C GLN A 302 33.52 -24.41 8.95
N GLY A 303 33.62 -24.39 7.60
CA GLY A 303 34.25 -25.44 6.81
C GLY A 303 33.46 -26.75 6.75
N ARG A 304 32.19 -26.76 7.16
CA ARG A 304 31.30 -27.92 7.14
C ARG A 304 30.26 -27.81 6.03
N ALA A 305 29.83 -28.95 5.49
CA ALA A 305 28.74 -29.01 4.52
C ALA A 305 27.43 -29.44 5.21
N LEU A 306 26.29 -28.98 4.67
CA LEU A 306 24.98 -29.44 5.10
C LEU A 306 24.82 -30.94 4.76
N PRO A 307 24.36 -31.79 5.68
CA PRO A 307 24.16 -33.21 5.41
C PRO A 307 23.12 -33.44 4.30
N LYS A 308 23.34 -34.46 3.47
CA LYS A 308 22.38 -34.85 2.43
C LYS A 308 21.10 -35.39 3.07
N PRO A 309 19.92 -35.01 2.58
CA PRO A 309 18.67 -35.49 3.15
C PRO A 309 18.47 -36.99 2.88
N ILE A 310 18.10 -37.72 3.93
CA ILE A 310 17.73 -39.14 3.88
C ILE A 310 16.36 -39.24 3.22
N ARG A 311 16.35 -39.67 1.96
CA ARG A 311 15.12 -39.88 1.20
C ARG A 311 14.60 -41.29 1.49
N LEU A 312 13.47 -41.38 2.18
CA LEU A 312 12.71 -42.61 2.24
C LEU A 312 12.19 -42.91 0.82
N GLY A 313 12.31 -44.17 0.37
CA GLY A 313 11.84 -44.61 -0.95
C GLY A 313 10.32 -44.52 -1.12
N ARG A 314 9.75 -45.16 -2.15
CA ARG A 314 8.29 -45.11 -2.41
C ARG A 314 7.43 -46.10 -1.58
N GLY A 315 8.02 -46.73 -0.57
CA GLY A 315 7.37 -47.76 0.25
C GLY A 315 6.25 -47.22 1.15
N LYS A 316 5.44 -48.12 1.71
CA LYS A 316 4.32 -47.82 2.61
C LYS A 316 4.74 -46.91 3.78
N GLN A 317 5.85 -47.24 4.43
CA GLN A 317 6.42 -46.45 5.53
C GLN A 317 6.67 -44.98 5.16
N ALA A 318 7.14 -44.72 3.93
CA ALA A 318 7.38 -43.36 3.46
C ALA A 318 6.08 -42.58 3.22
N ARG A 319 5.03 -43.27 2.74
CA ARG A 319 3.69 -42.68 2.56
C ARG A 319 3.05 -42.35 3.90
N ASP A 320 3.15 -43.26 4.87
CA ASP A 320 2.60 -43.08 6.20
C ASP A 320 3.28 -41.90 6.92
N LEU A 321 4.61 -41.79 6.82
CA LEU A 321 5.37 -40.64 7.34
C LEU A 321 5.01 -39.32 6.64
N ALA A 322 4.79 -39.36 5.33
CA ALA A 322 4.40 -38.16 4.58
C ALA A 322 2.99 -37.69 4.93
N ALA A 323 2.07 -38.64 5.18
CA ALA A 323 0.71 -38.35 5.62
C ALA A 323 0.69 -37.78 7.04
N SER A 324 1.45 -38.36 7.98
CA SER A 324 1.53 -37.87 9.36
C SER A 324 2.17 -36.48 9.48
N ALA A 325 3.11 -36.14 8.59
CA ALA A 325 3.71 -34.81 8.54
C ALA A 325 2.73 -33.73 8.01
N ARG A 326 1.68 -34.11 7.26
CA ARG A 326 0.65 -33.21 6.73
C ARG A 326 -0.61 -33.21 7.60
N TRP A 327 -0.41 -33.14 8.91
CA TRP A 327 -1.51 -33.13 9.88
C TRP A 327 -2.25 -31.79 9.93
N LEU A 328 -1.57 -30.69 9.58
CA LEU A 328 -2.13 -29.34 9.62
C LEU A 328 -2.88 -29.02 8.30
N PRO A 329 -4.18 -28.67 8.35
CA PRO A 329 -4.93 -28.35 7.15
C PRO A 329 -4.47 -27.06 6.46
N ASP A 330 -4.72 -26.95 5.16
CA ASP A 330 -4.39 -25.76 4.38
C ASP A 330 -5.10 -24.52 4.94
N GLY A 331 -4.38 -23.39 5.01
CA GLY A 331 -4.88 -22.13 5.56
C GLY A 331 -4.83 -22.00 7.09
N GLN A 332 -4.61 -23.09 7.85
CA GLN A 332 -4.56 -23.08 9.32
C GLN A 332 -3.20 -22.66 9.91
N ILE A 333 -2.17 -22.48 9.07
CA ILE A 333 -0.79 -22.15 9.50
C ILE A 333 -0.72 -20.94 10.42
N HIS A 334 -1.51 -19.89 10.16
CA HIS A 334 -1.48 -18.69 10.97
C HIS A 334 -2.13 -18.89 12.34
N ARG A 335 -3.22 -19.66 12.42
CA ARG A 335 -3.89 -20.01 13.68
C ARG A 335 -2.98 -20.89 14.54
N PHE A 336 -2.38 -21.92 13.94
CA PHE A 336 -1.43 -22.79 14.64
C PHE A 336 -0.29 -22.01 15.28
N ARG A 337 0.29 -21.05 14.56
CA ARG A 337 1.38 -20.21 15.07
C ARG A 337 0.93 -19.32 16.23
N GLN A 338 -0.30 -18.83 16.21
CA GLN A 338 -0.84 -18.03 17.30
C GLN A 338 -1.00 -18.89 18.56
N LEU A 339 -1.65 -20.06 18.44
CA LEU A 339 -1.79 -21.01 19.54
C LEU A 339 -0.44 -21.47 20.07
N GLN A 340 0.56 -21.63 19.19
CA GLN A 340 1.91 -22.00 19.59
C GLN A 340 2.56 -20.93 20.48
N ILE A 341 2.32 -19.65 20.23
CA ILE A 341 2.82 -18.55 21.07
C ILE A 341 2.14 -18.56 22.44
N GLU A 342 0.85 -18.87 22.48
CA GLU A 342 0.01 -18.79 23.68
C GLU A 342 0.17 -20.02 24.58
N HIS A 343 0.30 -21.21 24.01
CA HIS A 343 0.23 -22.50 24.72
C HIS A 343 1.44 -23.42 24.49
N GLY A 344 2.37 -23.05 23.62
CA GLY A 344 3.50 -23.89 23.23
C GLY A 344 3.15 -24.92 22.14
N TYR A 345 4.17 -25.56 21.57
CA TYR A 345 4.02 -26.42 20.37
C TYR A 345 3.09 -27.62 20.59
N ALA A 346 3.31 -28.38 21.68
CA ALA A 346 2.58 -29.62 21.92
C ALA A 346 1.08 -29.36 22.16
N ALA A 347 0.76 -28.38 23.00
CA ALA A 347 -0.63 -28.00 23.29
C ALA A 347 -1.32 -27.42 22.04
N ALA A 348 -0.64 -26.56 21.28
CA ALA A 348 -1.20 -25.99 20.05
C ALA A 348 -1.50 -27.07 18.99
N LYS A 349 -0.64 -28.09 18.88
CA LYS A 349 -0.86 -29.22 17.96
C LYS A 349 -2.07 -30.03 18.39
N GLN A 350 -2.20 -30.32 19.69
CA GLN A 350 -3.33 -31.08 20.21
C GLN A 350 -4.65 -30.33 20.01
N MET A 351 -4.71 -29.03 20.31
CA MET A 351 -5.91 -28.20 20.13
C MET A 351 -6.43 -28.24 18.68
N ILE A 352 -5.55 -28.14 17.69
CA ILE A 352 -5.97 -28.23 16.28
C ILE A 352 -6.42 -29.64 15.92
N LEU A 353 -5.77 -30.68 16.44
CA LEU A 353 -6.21 -32.06 16.21
C LEU A 353 -7.59 -32.32 16.81
N ASP A 354 -7.86 -31.78 18.00
CA ASP A 354 -9.16 -31.85 18.66
C ASP A 354 -10.24 -31.10 17.86
N GLU A 355 -9.91 -29.91 17.33
CA GLU A 355 -10.80 -29.16 16.41
C GLU A 355 -11.10 -29.95 15.13
N ILE A 356 -10.09 -30.61 14.54
CA ILE A 356 -10.27 -31.46 13.36
C ILE A 356 -11.15 -32.67 13.69
N ALA A 357 -10.95 -33.28 14.86
CA ALA A 357 -11.75 -34.41 15.32
C ALA A 357 -13.21 -33.99 15.57
N ALA A 358 -13.42 -32.85 16.22
CA ALA A 358 -14.74 -32.27 16.46
C ALA A 358 -15.46 -31.95 15.14
N ALA A 359 -14.79 -31.29 14.19
CA ALA A 359 -15.36 -30.98 12.89
C ALA A 359 -15.72 -32.25 12.09
N LYS A 360 -14.88 -33.30 12.17
CA LYS A 360 -15.21 -34.60 11.57
C LYS A 360 -16.40 -35.26 12.27
N ALA A 361 -16.47 -35.21 13.60
CA ALA A 361 -17.58 -35.76 14.36
C ALA A 361 -18.89 -35.03 14.03
N GLU A 362 -18.86 -33.71 13.91
CA GLU A 362 -20.01 -32.90 13.46
C GLU A 362 -20.43 -33.24 12.02
N GLN A 363 -19.48 -33.41 11.10
CA GLN A 363 -19.79 -33.83 9.73
C GLN A 363 -20.45 -35.22 9.69
N VAL A 364 -19.94 -36.18 10.46
CA VAL A 364 -20.53 -37.52 10.57
C VAL A 364 -21.92 -37.43 11.22
N ALA A 365 -22.09 -36.60 12.25
CA ALA A 365 -23.39 -36.38 12.90
C ALA A 365 -24.40 -35.72 11.95
N GLN A 366 -23.97 -34.74 11.15
CA GLN A 366 -24.82 -34.10 10.13
C GLN A 366 -25.15 -35.07 8.98
N ALA A 367 -24.22 -35.90 8.54
CA ALA A 367 -24.47 -36.93 7.53
C ALA A 367 -25.43 -38.01 8.02
N ASN A 368 -25.37 -38.34 9.31
CA ASN A 368 -26.27 -39.31 9.95
C ASN A 368 -27.59 -38.69 10.43
N ARG A 369 -27.75 -37.36 10.37
CA ARG A 369 -28.99 -36.69 10.75
C ARG A 369 -30.05 -36.97 9.68
N LYS A 370 -31.14 -37.63 10.08
CA LYS A 370 -32.33 -37.78 9.24
C LYS A 370 -32.94 -36.38 8.99
N LEU A 371 -33.05 -35.98 7.72
CA LEU A 371 -33.69 -34.72 7.31
C LEU A 371 -35.16 -34.73 7.72
N THR A 372 -35.67 -33.59 8.21
CA THR A 372 -37.10 -33.47 8.53
C THR A 372 -37.94 -33.43 7.24
N PHE A 373 -39.25 -33.69 7.34
CA PHE A 373 -40.15 -33.67 6.19
C PHE A 373 -40.12 -32.33 5.43
N GLU A 374 -40.10 -31.20 6.16
CA GLU A 374 -40.03 -29.87 5.55
C GLU A 374 -38.68 -29.62 4.85
N GLU A 375 -37.57 -30.09 5.43
CA GLU A 375 -36.23 -30.00 4.82
C GLU A 375 -36.14 -30.86 3.55
N GLN A 376 -36.76 -32.05 3.55
CA GLN A 376 -36.86 -32.93 2.38
C GLN A 376 -37.71 -32.29 1.27
N LEU A 377 -38.85 -31.70 1.61
CA LEU A 377 -39.72 -31.00 0.66
C LEU A 377 -39.01 -29.80 0.04
N ALA A 378 -38.24 -29.05 0.83
CA ALA A 378 -37.42 -27.94 0.35
C ALA A 378 -36.29 -28.40 -0.60
N ALA A 379 -35.66 -29.55 -0.33
CA ALA A 379 -34.63 -30.12 -1.19
C ALA A 379 -35.19 -30.57 -2.56
N VAL A 380 -36.42 -31.11 -2.59
CA VAL A 380 -37.13 -31.44 -3.83
C VAL A 380 -37.48 -30.17 -4.60
N ARG A 381 -38.01 -29.13 -3.93
CA ARG A 381 -38.30 -27.82 -4.56
C ARG A 381 -37.05 -27.15 -5.13
N ALA A 382 -35.91 -27.30 -4.47
CA ALA A 382 -34.63 -26.77 -4.92
C ALA A 382 -33.95 -27.63 -6.02
N GLY A 383 -34.58 -28.72 -6.46
CA GLY A 383 -34.03 -29.62 -7.49
C GLY A 383 -32.83 -30.45 -7.05
N LYS A 384 -32.55 -30.52 -5.74
CA LYS A 384 -31.43 -31.29 -5.16
C LYS A 384 -31.78 -32.76 -4.90
N ALA A 385 -33.07 -33.09 -4.89
CA ALA A 385 -33.59 -34.45 -4.73
C ALA A 385 -34.74 -34.66 -5.71
N SER A 386 -34.85 -35.84 -6.31
CA SER A 386 -35.95 -36.22 -7.21
C SER A 386 -36.81 -37.31 -6.56
N LEU A 387 -38.13 -37.21 -6.77
CA LEU A 387 -39.04 -38.29 -6.43
C LEU A 387 -38.90 -39.40 -7.47
N THR A 388 -38.69 -40.62 -7.01
CA THR A 388 -38.61 -41.80 -7.88
C THR A 388 -39.80 -42.71 -7.58
N ASN A 389 -40.44 -43.25 -8.62
CA ASN A 389 -41.62 -44.11 -8.48
C ASN A 389 -41.29 -45.50 -7.90
N THR A 390 -40.01 -45.84 -7.76
CA THR A 390 -39.59 -47.19 -7.35
C THR A 390 -38.35 -47.08 -6.46
N PHE A 391 -38.51 -47.33 -5.17
CA PHE A 391 -37.42 -47.40 -4.21
C PHE A 391 -36.84 -48.82 -4.20
N LYS A 392 -35.62 -49.00 -4.71
CA LYS A 392 -34.87 -50.27 -4.60
C LYS A 392 -33.79 -50.12 -3.53
N PRO A 393 -34.00 -50.61 -2.29
CA PRO A 393 -32.98 -50.53 -1.27
C PRO A 393 -31.78 -51.41 -1.63
N SER A 394 -30.56 -50.87 -1.53
CA SER A 394 -29.31 -51.59 -1.82
C SER A 394 -28.81 -52.44 -0.65
N ARG A 395 -29.44 -52.31 0.53
CA ARG A 395 -29.21 -53.10 1.74
C ARG A 395 -30.54 -53.25 2.49
N VAL A 396 -30.66 -54.29 3.31
CA VAL A 396 -31.84 -54.49 4.17
C VAL A 396 -31.99 -53.28 5.09
N VAL A 397 -33.11 -52.54 4.95
CA VAL A 397 -33.45 -51.39 5.80
C VAL A 397 -34.64 -51.81 6.66
N PRO A 398 -34.44 -52.17 7.94
CA PRO A 398 -35.49 -52.73 8.80
C PRO A 398 -36.71 -51.80 8.96
N ASP A 399 -36.49 -50.49 8.91
CA ASP A 399 -37.51 -49.45 9.11
C ASP A 399 -38.48 -49.29 7.92
N VAL A 400 -38.19 -49.90 6.75
CA VAL A 400 -38.99 -49.74 5.52
C VAL A 400 -39.68 -51.06 5.12
N THR A 401 -39.21 -52.18 5.66
CA THR A 401 -39.87 -53.48 5.54
C THR A 401 -40.97 -53.57 6.60
N LEU A 402 -42.19 -53.18 6.24
CA LEU A 402 -43.39 -53.49 7.03
C LEU A 402 -43.46 -55.01 7.28
N GLY A 403 -43.74 -55.36 8.53
CA GLY A 403 -43.65 -56.69 9.11
C GLY A 403 -43.95 -57.87 8.19
N GLY A 404 -43.02 -58.82 8.17
CA GLY A 404 -43.39 -60.24 8.17
C GLY A 404 -44.03 -60.81 6.90
N VAL A 405 -43.61 -60.40 5.70
CA VAL A 405 -43.79 -61.24 4.51
C VAL A 405 -42.44 -61.44 3.82
N ALA A 406 -41.86 -62.61 4.08
CA ALA A 406 -40.86 -63.20 3.22
C ALA A 406 -41.51 -63.51 1.86
N THR A 407 -41.31 -62.66 0.87
CA THR A 407 -41.42 -63.05 -0.53
C THR A 407 -40.04 -62.88 -1.14
N GLY A 408 -39.34 -64.02 -1.24
CA GLY A 408 -38.03 -64.10 -1.84
C GLY A 408 -38.08 -63.73 -3.32
N MET A 409 -37.12 -62.91 -3.73
CA MET A 409 -36.47 -63.02 -5.02
C MET A 409 -35.10 -62.38 -4.88
N LEU A 410 -34.08 -63.23 -5.05
CA LEU A 410 -32.69 -62.85 -5.33
C LEU A 410 -32.62 -62.05 -6.63
#